data_AF-A0A7X8ZE74-F1
#
_entry.id   AF-A0A7X8ZE74-F1
#
_cell.length_a   1.000
_cell.length_b   1.000
_cell.length_c   1.000
_cell.angle_alpha   90.00
_cell.angle_beta   90.00
_cell.angle_gamma   90.00
#
_symmetry.space_group_name_H-M   'P 1'
#
loop_
_entity.id
_entity.type
_entity.pdbx_description
1 polymer ?
#
loop_
_entity_poly.entity_id
_entity_poly.type
_entity_poly.pdbx_seq_one_letter_code
_entity_poly.pdbx_strand_id
1 'polypeptide(L)'
;MATGLTPPPQPIKRPPKIVTWLFGIIALLVLITPLVLGVYTDWLWFGEVDFRGVFSTVIVTRIILFIVFALLAGAITWLAGYFTIKLRPDELSAFDAESPVYQYRQMIENSLRRILIVIPVFIGLIAGLVGQRSWRTVQLF
;
A
#
# COMPACT_ATOMS: atom_id res chain seq x y z
N MET A 1 46.05 -20.15 30.19
CA MET A 1 45.56 -20.16 28.80
C MET A 1 44.31 -21.04 28.76
N ALA A 2 43.12 -20.46 28.77
CA ALA A 2 41.85 -21.18 28.74
C ALA A 2 41.05 -20.63 27.54
N THR A 3 41.17 -21.29 26.40
CA THR A 3 40.43 -20.93 25.19
C THR A 3 39.06 -21.60 25.27
N GLY A 4 38.02 -20.79 25.41
CA GLY A 4 36.65 -21.24 25.65
C GLY A 4 36.12 -22.15 24.55
N LEU A 5 35.53 -23.27 24.99
CA LEU A 5 34.80 -24.24 24.17
C LEU A 5 33.37 -23.75 23.89
N THR A 6 33.21 -22.70 23.08
CA THR A 6 31.87 -22.35 22.58
C THR A 6 31.55 -23.19 21.35
N PRO A 7 30.53 -24.08 21.41
CA PRO A 7 30.09 -24.80 20.23
C PRO A 7 29.53 -23.82 19.18
N PRO A 8 29.72 -24.10 17.87
CA PRO A 8 29.21 -23.23 16.83
C PRO A 8 27.68 -23.12 16.92
N PRO A 9 27.09 -21.93 16.69
CA PRO A 9 25.64 -21.75 16.72
C PRO A 9 25.01 -22.68 15.68
N GLN A 10 24.10 -23.54 16.15
CA GLN A 10 23.35 -24.44 15.29
C GLN A 10 22.48 -23.63 14.31
N PRO A 11 22.51 -23.90 13.00
CA PRO A 11 21.69 -23.17 12.04
C PRO A 11 20.21 -23.43 12.34
N ILE A 12 19.46 -22.36 12.61
CA ILE A 12 18.02 -22.39 12.81
C ILE A 12 17.38 -22.97 11.54
N LYS A 13 16.79 -24.18 11.63
CA LYS A 13 16.03 -24.78 10.53
C LYS A 13 14.82 -23.89 10.25
N ARG A 14 14.83 -23.22 9.09
CA ARG A 14 13.68 -22.44 8.64
C ARG A 14 12.50 -23.38 8.43
N PRO A 15 11.27 -23.03 8.87
CA PRO A 15 10.10 -23.83 8.57
C PRO A 15 9.98 -24.01 7.05
N PRO A 16 9.54 -25.19 6.57
CA PRO A 16 9.36 -25.41 5.14
C PRO A 16 8.37 -24.38 4.57
N LYS A 17 8.71 -23.78 3.43
CA LYS A 17 7.94 -22.69 2.80
C LYS A 17 6.45 -23.01 2.68
N ILE A 18 6.10 -24.27 2.42
CA ILE A 18 4.72 -24.76 2.32
C ILE A 18 3.92 -24.49 3.60
N VAL A 19 4.51 -24.71 4.77
CA VAL A 19 3.83 -24.51 6.05
C VAL A 19 3.58 -23.02 6.28
N THR A 20 4.56 -22.16 6.00
CA THR A 20 4.39 -20.70 6.09
C THR A 20 3.29 -20.19 5.14
N TRP A 21 3.26 -20.68 3.89
CA TRP A 21 2.20 -20.32 2.94
C TRP A 21 0.83 -20.82 3.38
N LEU A 22 0.74 -22.06 3.87
CA LEU A 22 -0.51 -22.63 4.36
C LEU A 22 -1.09 -21.81 5.52
N PHE A 23 -0.27 -21.51 6.53
CA PHE A 23 -0.70 -20.65 7.65
C PHE A 23 -1.06 -19.23 7.17
N GLY A 24 -0.31 -18.67 6.20
CA GLY A 24 -0.62 -17.37 5.61
C GLY A 24 -1.97 -17.34 4.90
N ILE A 25 -2.28 -18.38 4.12
CA ILE A 25 -3.56 -18.51 3.41
C ILE A 25 -4.71 -18.69 4.42
N ILE A 26 -4.54 -19.57 5.42
CA ILE A 26 -5.57 -19.78 6.45
C ILE A 26 -5.84 -18.48 7.21
N ALA A 27 -4.80 -17.78 7.64
CA ALA A 27 -4.94 -16.49 8.32
C ALA A 27 -5.66 -15.47 7.43
N LEU A 28 -5.29 -15.38 6.15
CA LEU A 28 -5.94 -14.48 5.20
C LEU A 28 -7.44 -14.82 5.03
N LEU A 29 -7.79 -16.10 4.89
CA LEU A 29 -9.18 -16.54 4.80
C LEU A 29 -9.95 -16.15 6.05
N VAL A 30 -9.44 -16.46 7.24
CA VAL A 30 -10.09 -16.13 8.52
C VAL A 30 -10.33 -14.62 8.66
N LEU A 31 -9.40 -13.78 8.21
CA LEU A 31 -9.54 -12.33 8.26
C LEU A 31 -10.54 -11.77 7.23
N ILE A 32 -10.61 -12.36 6.04
CA ILE A 32 -11.48 -11.89 4.94
C ILE A 32 -12.92 -12.42 5.09
N THR A 33 -13.11 -13.62 5.61
CA THR A 33 -14.42 -14.27 5.77
C THR A 33 -15.47 -13.36 6.44
N PRO A 34 -15.25 -12.73 7.61
CA PRO A 34 -16.28 -11.91 8.24
C PRO A 34 -16.64 -10.68 7.40
N LEU A 35 -15.70 -10.12 6.63
CA LEU A 35 -15.96 -8.99 5.75
C LEU A 35 -16.88 -9.39 4.59
N VAL A 36 -16.57 -10.51 3.92
CA VAL A 36 -17.34 -11.00 2.77
C VAL A 36 -18.72 -11.47 3.20
N LEU A 37 -18.79 -12.22 4.31
CA LEU A 37 -20.06 -12.68 4.86
C LEU A 37 -20.95 -11.50 5.27
N GLY A 38 -20.39 -10.48 5.93
CA GLY A 38 -21.16 -9.28 6.29
C GLY A 38 -21.81 -8.61 5.07
N VAL A 39 -21.01 -8.34 4.02
CA VAL A 39 -21.51 -7.73 2.78
C VAL A 39 -22.57 -8.61 2.10
N TYR A 40 -22.36 -9.93 2.06
CA TYR A 40 -23.29 -10.86 1.43
C TYR A 40 -24.61 -10.97 2.21
N THR A 41 -24.54 -11.10 3.53
CA THR A 41 -25.71 -11.15 4.40
C THR A 41 -26.50 -9.85 4.33
N ASP A 42 -25.84 -8.69 4.36
CA ASP A 42 -26.50 -7.39 4.18
C ASP A 42 -27.20 -7.32 2.81
N TRP A 43 -26.54 -7.76 1.74
CA TRP A 43 -27.11 -7.74 0.39
C TRP A 43 -28.36 -8.64 0.25
N LEU A 44 -28.36 -9.80 0.91
CA LEU A 44 -29.53 -10.66 1.01
C LEU A 44 -30.65 -9.97 1.80
N TRP A 45 -30.33 -9.46 2.98
CA TRP A 45 -31.29 -8.80 3.87
C TRP A 45 -31.96 -7.59 3.21
N PHE A 46 -31.19 -6.71 2.57
CA PHE A 46 -31.73 -5.58 1.80
C PHE A 46 -32.62 -6.03 0.63
N GLY A 47 -32.41 -7.24 0.11
CA GLY A 47 -33.29 -7.86 -0.89
C GLY A 47 -34.65 -8.26 -0.32
N GLU A 48 -34.70 -8.77 0.90
CA GLU A 48 -35.96 -9.19 1.56
C GLU A 48 -36.89 -8.02 1.86
N VAL A 49 -36.32 -6.82 2.08
CA VAL A 49 -37.08 -5.59 2.32
C VAL A 49 -37.29 -4.75 1.05
N ASP A 50 -36.96 -5.27 -0.14
CA ASP A 50 -37.05 -4.58 -1.45
C ASP A 50 -36.23 -3.28 -1.56
N PHE A 51 -35.20 -3.11 -0.73
CA PHE A 51 -34.28 -1.96 -0.71
C PHE A 51 -32.88 -2.28 -1.25
N ARG A 52 -32.72 -3.35 -2.05
CA ARG A 52 -31.43 -3.76 -2.64
C ARG A 52 -30.78 -2.67 -3.48
N GLY A 53 -31.58 -1.80 -4.10
CA GLY A 53 -31.10 -0.62 -4.82
C GLY A 53 -30.31 0.34 -3.94
N VAL A 54 -30.79 0.61 -2.72
CA VAL A 54 -30.13 1.54 -1.77
C VAL A 54 -28.75 1.04 -1.39
N PHE A 55 -28.64 -0.24 -1.03
CA PHE A 55 -27.37 -0.87 -0.68
C PHE A 55 -26.35 -0.78 -1.84
N SER A 56 -26.80 -1.09 -3.05
CA SER A 56 -25.95 -1.04 -4.25
C SER A 56 -25.47 0.39 -4.52
N THR A 57 -26.36 1.38 -4.41
CA THR A 57 -26.01 2.80 -4.57
C THR A 57 -24.98 3.25 -3.52
N VAL A 58 -25.13 2.87 -2.25
CA VAL A 58 -24.16 3.20 -1.19
C VAL A 58 -22.79 2.61 -1.50
N ILE A 59 -22.70 1.36 -1.94
CA ILE A 59 -21.44 0.72 -2.31
C ILE A 59 -20.79 1.46 -3.49
N VAL A 60 -21.56 1.72 -4.55
CA VAL A 60 -21.07 2.43 -5.73
C VAL A 60 -20.55 3.82 -5.36
N THR A 61 -21.30 4.59 -4.57
CA THR A 61 -20.87 5.91 -4.10
C THR A 61 -19.56 5.82 -3.32
N ARG A 62 -19.42 4.86 -2.40
CA ARG A 62 -18.18 4.67 -1.63
C ARG A 62 -16.98 4.34 -2.52
N ILE A 63 -17.17 3.48 -3.53
CA ILE A 63 -16.12 3.12 -4.49
C ILE A 63 -15.70 4.34 -5.31
N ILE A 64 -16.66 5.11 -5.83
CA ILE A 64 -16.38 6.33 -6.59
C ILE A 64 -15.60 7.32 -5.73
N LEU A 65 -16.06 7.59 -4.51
CA LEU A 65 -15.37 8.50 -3.59
C LEU A 65 -13.97 8.00 -3.25
N PHE A 66 -13.79 6.71 -2.99
CA PHE A 66 -12.47 6.13 -2.77
C PHE A 66 -11.53 6.45 -3.94
N ILE A 67 -11.96 6.18 -5.17
CA ILE A 67 -11.16 6.40 -6.38
C ILE A 67 -10.83 7.89 -6.55
N VAL A 68 -11.82 8.77 -6.41
CA VAL A 68 -11.64 10.23 -6.57
C VAL A 68 -10.61 10.76 -5.58
N PHE A 69 -10.79 10.47 -4.28
CA PHE A 69 -9.86 10.94 -3.25
C PHE A 69 -8.48 10.29 -3.36
N ALA A 70 -8.40 9.01 -3.74
CA ALA A 70 -7.12 8.32 -3.92
C ALA A 70 -6.31 8.89 -5.09
N LEU A 71 -6.97 9.11 -6.23
CA LEU A 71 -6.34 9.72 -7.40
C LEU A 71 -5.93 11.16 -7.12
N LEU A 72 -6.79 11.95 -6.47
CA LEU A 72 -6.50 13.35 -6.19
C LEU A 72 -5.30 13.50 -5.24
N ALA A 73 -5.31 12.81 -4.10
CA ALA A 73 -4.20 12.88 -3.14
C ALA A 73 -2.91 12.24 -3.70
N GLY A 74 -3.04 11.11 -4.41
CA GLY A 74 -1.92 10.45 -5.06
C GLY A 74 -1.29 11.34 -6.14
N ALA A 75 -2.09 11.95 -7.02
CA ALA A 75 -1.60 12.84 -8.06
C ALA A 75 -0.91 14.07 -7.47
N ILE A 76 -1.50 14.73 -6.46
CA ILE A 76 -0.89 15.88 -5.79
C ILE A 76 0.47 15.51 -5.19
N THR A 77 0.53 14.40 -4.46
CA THR A 77 1.78 13.94 -3.84
C THR A 77 2.83 13.57 -4.89
N TRP A 78 2.42 12.87 -5.95
CA TRP A 78 3.31 12.48 -7.05
C TRP A 78 3.86 13.71 -7.77
N LEU A 79 3.02 14.70 -8.09
CA LEU A 79 3.44 15.95 -8.71
C LEU A 79 4.46 16.69 -7.83
N ALA A 80 4.20 16.80 -6.53
CA ALA A 80 5.14 17.43 -5.60
C ALA A 80 6.52 16.74 -5.60
N GLY A 81 6.53 15.40 -5.54
CA GLY A 81 7.77 14.62 -5.62
C GLY A 81 8.47 14.75 -6.98
N TYR A 82 7.70 14.71 -8.07
CA TYR A 82 8.21 14.84 -9.44
C TYR A 82 8.88 16.19 -9.68
N PHE A 83 8.24 17.29 -9.28
CA PHE A 83 8.82 18.63 -9.38
C PHE A 83 10.06 18.77 -8.50
N THR A 84 10.08 18.16 -7.31
CA THR A 84 11.27 18.16 -6.45
C THR A 84 12.47 17.52 -7.13
N ILE A 85 12.29 16.42 -7.86
CA ILE A 85 13.39 15.76 -8.58
C ILE A 85 13.77 16.54 -9.84
N LYS A 86 12.77 17.04 -10.58
CA LYS A 86 13.00 17.71 -11.86
C LYS A 86 13.62 19.11 -11.73
N LEU A 87 13.30 19.85 -10.67
CA LEU A 87 13.81 21.20 -10.44
C LEU A 87 15.08 21.25 -9.59
N ARG A 88 15.65 20.09 -9.21
CA ARG A 88 16.92 20.04 -8.49
C ARG A 88 18.04 20.68 -9.35
N PRO A 89 18.69 21.76 -8.88
CA PRO A 89 19.88 22.28 -9.54
C PRO A 89 21.00 21.25 -9.46
N ASP A 90 21.73 21.06 -10.55
CA ASP A 90 22.76 20.02 -10.71
C ASP A 90 24.10 20.47 -10.07
N GLU A 91 24.06 20.79 -8.77
CA GLU A 91 25.19 21.28 -7.97
C GLU A 91 26.31 20.22 -7.76
N LEU A 92 26.13 19.01 -8.31
CA LEU A 92 27.02 17.85 -8.15
C LEU A 92 27.93 17.61 -9.36
N SER A 93 27.92 18.50 -10.35
CA SER A 93 28.87 18.50 -11.49
C SER A 93 30.32 18.79 -11.07
N ALA A 94 30.57 19.09 -9.78
CA ALA A 94 31.88 19.36 -9.22
C ALA A 94 32.66 18.14 -8.68
N PHE A 95 32.11 16.91 -8.71
CA PHE A 95 32.80 15.72 -8.21
C PHE A 95 33.16 14.74 -9.33
N ASP A 96 34.46 14.41 -9.39
CA ASP A 96 35.17 13.66 -10.43
C ASP A 96 34.45 12.42 -11.00
N ALA A 97 34.50 12.34 -12.33
CA ALA A 97 33.98 11.25 -13.14
C ALA A 97 34.71 9.91 -12.96
N GLU A 98 35.86 9.88 -12.28
CA GLU A 98 36.66 8.68 -12.00
C GLU A 98 36.44 8.05 -10.62
N SER A 99 35.52 8.57 -9.80
CA SER A 99 35.34 8.07 -8.42
C SER A 99 34.51 6.76 -8.35
N PRO A 100 34.82 5.81 -7.43
CA PRO A 100 34.03 4.58 -7.17
C PRO A 100 32.55 4.82 -6.80
N VAL A 101 32.16 6.08 -6.63
CA VAL A 101 30.82 6.56 -6.26
C VAL A 101 29.80 6.32 -7.39
N TYR A 102 30.24 6.08 -8.63
CA TYR A 102 29.35 5.84 -9.76
C TYR A 102 28.44 4.62 -9.57
N GLN A 103 28.94 3.54 -8.92
CA GLN A 103 28.11 2.36 -8.62
C GLN A 103 27.02 2.66 -7.58
N TYR A 104 27.29 3.57 -6.64
CA TYR A 104 26.31 3.99 -5.65
C TYR A 104 25.20 4.87 -6.25
N ARG A 105 25.49 5.63 -7.32
CA ARG A 105 24.50 6.46 -8.02
C ARG A 105 23.31 5.64 -8.53
N GLN A 106 23.57 4.49 -9.15
CA GLN A 106 22.51 3.64 -9.71
C GLN A 106 21.59 3.05 -8.62
N MET A 107 22.13 2.76 -7.43
CA MET A 107 21.33 2.31 -6.28
C MET A 107 20.46 3.45 -5.72
N ILE A 108 21.00 4.67 -5.68
CA ILE A 108 20.30 5.86 -5.19
C ILE A 108 19.16 6.25 -6.15
N GLU A 109 19.42 6.31 -7.45
CA GLU A 109 18.41 6.65 -8.47
C GLU A 109 17.23 5.67 -8.48
N ASN A 110 17.51 4.36 -8.39
CA ASN A 110 16.48 3.34 -8.31
C ASN A 110 15.62 3.47 -7.04
N SER A 111 16.24 3.85 -5.93
CA SER A 111 15.54 4.08 -4.66
C SER A 111 14.64 5.31 -4.73
N LEU A 112 15.14 6.41 -5.30
CA LEU A 112 14.36 7.64 -5.52
C LEU A 112 13.13 7.38 -6.41
N ARG A 113 13.31 6.63 -7.51
CA ARG A 113 12.20 6.27 -8.40
C ARG A 113 11.15 5.42 -7.71
N ARG A 114 11.56 4.48 -6.86
CA ARG A 114 10.64 3.64 -6.06
C ARG A 114 9.86 4.49 -5.05
N ILE A 115 10.53 5.41 -4.35
CA ILE A 115 9.90 6.31 -3.38
C ILE A 115 8.83 7.19 -4.07
N LEU A 116 9.15 7.70 -5.26
CA LEU A 116 8.24 8.55 -6.05
C LEU A 116 6.95 7.83 -6.48
N ILE A 117 6.90 6.50 -6.43
CA ILE A 117 5.68 5.73 -6.72
C ILE A 117 5.03 5.24 -5.41
N VAL A 118 5.81 4.69 -4.49
CA VAL A 118 5.28 4.07 -3.26
C VAL A 118 4.60 5.09 -2.35
N ILE A 119 5.21 6.26 -2.16
CA ILE A 119 4.64 7.29 -1.25
C ILE A 119 3.30 7.82 -1.79
N PRO A 120 3.20 8.27 -3.06
CA PRO A 120 1.92 8.74 -3.59
C PRO A 120 0.83 7.68 -3.61
N VAL A 121 1.16 6.42 -3.93
CA VAL A 121 0.19 5.32 -3.88
C VAL A 121 -0.31 5.11 -2.45
N PHE A 122 0.60 5.07 -1.48
CA PHE A 122 0.23 4.89 -0.07
C PHE A 122 -0.66 6.03 0.42
N ILE A 123 -0.29 7.28 0.16
CA ILE A 123 -1.09 8.46 0.54
C ILE A 123 -2.44 8.45 -0.16
N GLY A 124 -2.48 8.12 -1.46
CA GLY A 124 -3.73 7.96 -2.20
C GLY A 124 -4.64 6.92 -1.57
N LEU A 125 -4.14 5.73 -1.22
CA LEU A 125 -4.94 4.70 -0.56
C LEU A 125 -5.54 5.19 0.76
N ILE A 126 -4.75 5.86 1.60
CA ILE A 126 -5.25 6.42 2.88
C ILE A 126 -6.30 7.49 2.63
N ALA A 127 -6.06 8.42 1.71
CA ALA A 127 -7.01 9.47 1.36
C ALA A 127 -8.32 8.89 0.80
N GLY A 128 -8.25 7.87 -0.06
CA GLY A 128 -9.43 7.15 -0.54
C GLY A 128 -10.21 6.47 0.58
N LEU A 129 -9.54 5.78 1.51
CA LEU A 129 -10.17 5.13 2.66
C LEU A 129 -10.87 6.13 3.60
N VAL A 130 -10.31 7.32 3.75
CA VAL A 130 -10.92 8.42 4.52
C VAL A 130 -12.08 9.03 3.74
N GLY A 131 -11.86 9.35 2.47
CA GLY A 131 -12.80 10.02 1.59
C GLY A 131 -14.09 9.24 1.36
N GLN A 132 -14.03 7.90 1.20
CA GLN A 132 -15.25 7.11 1.02
C GLN A 132 -16.24 7.19 2.18
N ARG A 133 -15.81 7.62 3.39
CA ARG A 133 -16.68 7.75 4.56
C ARG A 133 -17.69 8.89 4.44
N SER A 134 -17.45 9.86 3.55
CA SER A 134 -18.36 10.99 3.31
C SER A 134 -19.54 10.68 2.39
N TRP A 135 -19.75 9.41 2.02
CA TRP A 135 -20.86 8.96 1.17
C TRP A 135 -22.23 9.46 1.66
N ARG A 136 -22.45 9.53 2.98
CA ARG A 136 -23.69 10.05 3.56
C ARG A 136 -23.91 11.49 3.13
N THR A 137 -22.90 12.34 3.32
CA THR A 137 -22.94 13.76 2.96
C THR A 137 -23.21 13.96 1.48
N VAL A 138 -22.60 13.14 0.62
CA VAL A 138 -22.77 13.22 -0.84
C VAL A 138 -24.18 12.80 -1.28
N GLN A 139 -24.81 11.85 -0.58
CA GLN A 139 -26.17 11.40 -0.86
C GLN A 139 -27.28 12.28 -0.24
N LEU A 140 -26.92 13.36 0.47
CA LEU A 140 -27.91 14.31 1.00
C LEU A 140 -28.37 15.35 -0.03
N PHE A 141 -27.62 15.50 -1.13
CA PHE A 141 -27.87 16.46 -2.21
C PHE A 141 -28.22 15.73 -3.50
#